data_AF-A0A4Y8D722-F1
#
_entry.id   AF-A0A4Y8D722-F1
#
_cell.length_a   1.000
_cell.length_b   1.000
_cell.length_c   1.000
_cell.angle_alpha   90.00
_cell.angle_beta   90.00
_cell.angle_gamma   90.00
#
_symmetry.space_group_name_H-M   'P 1'
#
loop_
_entity.id
_entity.type
_entity.pdbx_description
1 polymer ?
#
loop_
_entity_poly.entity_id
_entity_poly.type
_entity_poly.pdbx_seq_one_letter_code
_entity_poly.pdbx_strand_id
1 'polypeptide(L)'
;MSESSRHILAKNVDELVRDFKLLRQFERDSSTKYRQAKKGLDELMKALNAQNNEDRKTVERLRLRIPRLNAAKIRAHANRDLESCNEIDRELKAIRIRVGELARKINSMERNINEISNLLTEQ
;
A
#
# COMPACT_ATOMS: atom_id res chain seq x y z
N MET A 1 -11.14 2.59 -0.34
CA MET A 1 -10.63 1.37 0.32
C MET A 1 -10.38 1.66 1.80
N SER A 2 -11.11 0.99 2.69
CA SER A 2 -11.00 1.18 4.14
C SER A 2 -9.76 0.48 4.71
N GLU A 3 -9.44 0.73 5.98
CA GLU A 3 -8.37 0.01 6.69
C GLU A 3 -8.68 -1.50 6.82
N SER A 4 -9.97 -1.84 6.94
CA SER A 4 -10.47 -3.21 6.97
C SER A 4 -10.14 -3.99 5.69
N SER A 5 -10.36 -3.39 4.51
CA SER A 5 -10.03 -4.03 3.22
C SER A 5 -8.54 -4.37 3.10
N ARG A 6 -7.66 -3.60 3.75
CA ARG A 6 -6.21 -3.82 3.71
C ARG A 6 -5.74 -4.92 4.65
N HIS A 7 -6.34 -5.00 5.84
CA HIS A 7 -6.05 -6.09 6.77
C HIS A 7 -6.49 -7.46 6.22
N ILE A 8 -7.60 -7.47 5.47
CA ILE A 8 -8.08 -8.64 4.73
C ILE A 8 -7.06 -9.06 3.66
N LEU A 9 -6.51 -8.11 2.88
CA LEU A 9 -5.48 -8.40 1.89
C LEU A 9 -4.21 -9.01 2.52
N ALA A 10 -3.71 -8.47 3.64
CA ALA A 10 -2.54 -9.02 4.32
C ALA A 10 -2.75 -10.47 4.79
N LYS A 11 -3.89 -10.74 5.43
CA LYS A 11 -4.25 -12.10 5.87
C LYS A 11 -4.37 -13.07 4.69
N ASN A 12 -4.98 -12.62 3.59
CA ASN A 12 -5.13 -13.43 2.38
C ASN A 12 -3.75 -13.76 1.76
N VAL A 13 -2.77 -12.86 1.83
CA VAL A 13 -1.39 -13.13 1.37
C VAL A 13 -0.77 -14.26 2.17
N ASP A 14 -0.79 -14.18 3.49
CA ASP A 14 -0.15 -15.19 4.33
C ASP A 14 -0.76 -16.58 4.14
N GLU A 15 -2.09 -16.65 4.05
CA GLU A 15 -2.81 -17.91 3.81
C GLU A 15 -2.48 -18.50 2.43
N LEU A 16 -2.57 -17.71 1.36
CA LEU A 16 -2.30 -18.22 0.02
C LEU A 16 -0.83 -18.61 -0.19
N VAL A 17 0.10 -17.82 0.36
CA VAL A 17 1.54 -18.10 0.28
C VAL A 17 1.85 -19.41 1.02
N ARG A 18 1.29 -19.60 2.21
CA ARG A 18 1.47 -20.85 2.98
C ARG A 18 0.90 -22.04 2.22
N ASP A 19 -0.33 -21.93 1.72
CA ASP A 19 -1.01 -23.02 1.03
C ASP A 19 -0.27 -23.38 -0.27
N PHE A 20 0.24 -22.38 -1.01
CA PHE A 20 1.06 -22.61 -2.20
C PHE A 20 2.40 -23.29 -1.88
N LYS A 21 3.12 -22.86 -0.83
CA LYS A 21 4.37 -23.50 -0.39
C LYS A 21 4.16 -24.96 -0.01
N LEU A 22 3.04 -25.30 0.66
CA LEU A 22 2.69 -26.68 1.00
C LEU A 22 2.36 -27.53 -0.23
N LEU A 23 1.76 -26.93 -1.26
CA LEU A 23 1.40 -27.63 -2.50
C LEU A 23 2.58 -27.81 -3.46
N ARG A 24 3.65 -27.02 -3.32
CA ARG A 24 4.84 -27.06 -4.18
C ARG A 24 5.51 -28.44 -4.21
N GLN A 25 5.51 -29.18 -3.11
CA GLN A 25 6.05 -30.55 -3.07
C GLN A 25 5.27 -31.54 -3.94
N PHE A 26 4.04 -31.20 -4.33
CA PHE A 26 3.17 -31.98 -5.21
C PHE A 26 3.11 -31.41 -6.64
N GLU A 27 4.04 -30.51 -7.00
CA GLU A 27 4.10 -29.86 -8.32
C GLU A 27 4.20 -30.87 -9.48
N ARG A 28 4.90 -32.00 -9.24
CA ARG A 28 5.05 -33.08 -10.22
C ARG A 28 3.73 -33.74 -10.63
N ASP A 29 2.69 -33.65 -9.82
CA ASP A 29 1.40 -34.30 -10.09
C ASP A 29 0.41 -33.40 -10.84
N SER A 30 0.80 -32.14 -11.13
CA SER A 30 -0.03 -31.18 -11.88
C SER A 30 -1.45 -31.04 -11.31
N SER A 31 -1.59 -31.22 -9.99
CA SER A 31 -2.90 -31.35 -9.35
C SER A 31 -3.73 -30.07 -9.55
N THR A 32 -5.05 -30.24 -9.72
CA THR A 32 -6.01 -29.13 -9.83
C THR A 32 -5.84 -28.11 -8.70
N LYS A 33 -5.49 -28.58 -7.50
CA LYS A 33 -5.22 -27.74 -6.31
C LYS A 33 -4.01 -26.83 -6.50
N TYR A 34 -2.91 -27.34 -7.07
CA TYR A 34 -1.72 -26.52 -7.35
C TYR A 34 -2.03 -25.40 -8.37
N ARG A 35 -2.74 -25.73 -9.46
CA ARG A 35 -3.15 -24.74 -10.47
C ARG A 35 -4.08 -23.68 -9.90
N GLN A 36 -5.02 -24.07 -9.02
CA GLN A 36 -5.91 -23.15 -8.33
C GLN A 36 -5.15 -22.22 -7.38
N ALA A 37 -4.20 -22.76 -6.59
CA ALA A 37 -3.37 -21.96 -5.70
C ALA A 37 -2.49 -20.97 -6.48
N LYS A 38 -1.87 -21.41 -7.59
CA LYS A 38 -1.10 -20.53 -8.49
C LYS A 38 -1.96 -19.39 -9.04
N LYS A 39 -3.15 -19.71 -9.57
CA LYS A 39 -4.09 -18.71 -10.08
C LYS A 39 -4.50 -17.71 -8.99
N GLY A 40 -4.73 -18.20 -7.77
CA GLY A 40 -5.03 -17.34 -6.62
C GLY A 40 -3.89 -16.37 -6.31
N LEU A 41 -2.62 -16.83 -6.38
CA LEU A 41 -1.45 -15.98 -6.17
C LEU A 41 -1.35 -14.90 -7.25
N ASP A 42 -1.61 -15.24 -8.52
CA ASP A 42 -1.63 -14.27 -9.62
C ASP A 42 -2.71 -13.19 -9.42
N GLU A 43 -3.92 -13.60 -9.02
CA GLU A 43 -5.02 -12.66 -8.74
C GLU A 43 -4.70 -11.75 -7.56
N LEU A 44 -4.10 -12.30 -6.50
CA LEU A 44 -3.66 -11.53 -5.34
C LEU A 44 -2.54 -10.55 -5.69
N MET A 45 -1.58 -10.97 -6.52
CA MET A 45 -0.50 -10.10 -7.00
C MET A 45 -1.06 -8.91 -7.80
N LYS A 46 -2.08 -9.14 -8.64
CA LYS A 46 -2.78 -8.06 -9.37
C LYS A 46 -3.48 -7.10 -8.39
N ALA A 47 -4.17 -7.62 -7.39
CA ALA A 47 -4.85 -6.80 -6.38
C ALA A 47 -3.87 -5.94 -5.56
N LEU A 48 -2.74 -6.52 -5.13
CA LEU A 48 -1.69 -5.79 -4.41
C LEU A 48 -1.07 -4.69 -5.28
N ASN A 49 -0.77 -4.98 -6.55
CA ASN A 49 -0.24 -3.97 -7.47
C ASN A 49 -1.21 -2.80 -7.68
N ALA A 50 -2.50 -3.09 -7.88
CA ALA A 50 -3.52 -2.06 -8.03
C ALA A 50 -3.60 -1.18 -6.78
N GLN A 51 -3.65 -1.78 -5.60
CA GLN A 51 -3.71 -1.04 -4.33
C GLN A 51 -2.45 -0.22 -4.07
N ASN A 52 -1.27 -0.78 -4.36
CA ASN A 52 0.01 -0.08 -4.23
C ASN A 52 0.06 1.17 -5.13
N ASN A 53 -0.39 1.05 -6.38
CA ASN A 53 -0.47 2.19 -7.30
C ASN A 53 -1.42 3.30 -6.81
N GLU A 54 -2.58 2.93 -6.25
CA GLU A 54 -3.52 3.93 -5.70
C GLU A 54 -2.98 4.62 -4.44
N ASP A 55 -2.28 3.89 -3.57
CA ASP A 55 -1.61 4.47 -2.41
C ASP A 55 -0.48 5.42 -2.83
N ARG A 56 0.31 5.07 -3.85
CA ARG A 56 1.36 5.93 -4.44
C ARG A 56 0.78 7.23 -5.01
N LYS A 57 -0.28 7.16 -5.83
CA LYS A 57 -0.99 8.35 -6.34
C LYS A 57 -1.51 9.24 -5.21
N THR A 58 -1.97 8.63 -4.13
CA THR A 58 -2.45 9.37 -2.96
C THR A 58 -1.30 10.09 -2.24
N VAL A 59 -0.14 9.44 -2.07
CA VAL A 59 1.06 10.08 -1.54
C VAL A 59 1.50 11.26 -2.42
N GLU A 60 1.50 11.10 -3.75
CA GLU A 60 1.85 12.17 -4.68
C GLU A 60 0.91 13.38 -4.55
N ARG A 61 -0.41 13.15 -4.52
CA ARG A 61 -1.41 14.22 -4.31
C ARG A 61 -1.18 14.97 -3.00
N LEU A 62 -0.90 14.23 -1.92
CA LEU A 62 -0.59 14.82 -0.61
C LEU A 62 0.70 15.65 -0.65
N ARG A 63 1.75 15.16 -1.32
CA ARG A 63 3.02 15.89 -1.49
C ARG A 63 2.84 17.18 -2.28
N LEU A 64 2.01 17.18 -3.32
CA LEU A 64 1.69 18.38 -4.11
C LEU A 64 0.89 19.43 -3.34
N ARG A 65 0.17 19.04 -2.28
CA ARG A 65 -0.57 19.96 -1.41
C ARG A 65 0.34 20.73 -0.45
N ILE A 66 1.48 20.16 -0.04
CA ILE A 66 2.40 20.75 0.94
C ILE A 66 2.91 22.13 0.51
N PRO A 67 3.42 22.36 -0.73
CA PRO A 67 3.85 23.69 -1.15
C PRO A 67 2.75 24.74 -1.09
N ARG A 68 1.51 24.36 -1.42
CA ARG A 68 0.34 25.27 -1.38
C ARG A 68 0.03 25.71 0.05
N LEU A 69 0.11 24.77 1.00
CA LEU A 69 -0.08 25.06 2.43
C LEU A 69 1.05 25.91 2.98
N ASN A 70 2.30 25.63 2.61
CA ASN A 70 3.43 26.47 3.03
C ASN A 70 3.28 27.91 2.52
N ALA A 71 2.86 28.11 1.26
CA ALA A 71 2.57 29.43 0.72
C ALA A 71 1.41 30.13 1.44
N ALA A 72 0.34 29.39 1.77
CA ALA A 72 -0.77 29.92 2.56
C ALA A 72 -0.31 30.34 3.97
N LYS A 73 0.56 29.55 4.61
CA LYS A 73 1.13 29.84 5.92
C LYS A 73 1.96 31.12 5.90
N ILE A 74 2.78 31.32 4.88
CA ILE A 74 3.58 32.55 4.72
C ILE A 74 2.66 33.78 4.64
N ARG A 75 1.56 33.70 3.88
CA ARG A 75 0.58 34.79 3.80
C ARG A 75 -0.15 35.03 5.13
N ALA A 76 -0.56 33.97 5.82
CA ALA A 76 -1.20 34.09 7.14
C ALA A 76 -0.27 34.75 8.16
N HIS A 77 1.02 34.39 8.17
CA HIS A 77 2.03 35.06 8.99
C HIS A 77 2.18 36.53 8.66
N ALA A 78 2.25 36.89 7.38
CA ALA A 78 2.36 38.28 6.95
C ALA A 78 1.15 39.13 7.42
N ASN A 79 -0.03 38.51 7.47
CA ASN A 79 -1.27 39.15 7.93
C ASN A 79 -1.48 39.07 9.45
N ARG A 80 -0.54 38.48 10.21
CA ARG A 80 -0.67 38.20 11.65
C ARG A 80 -1.91 37.36 12.00
N ASP A 81 -2.39 36.57 11.04
CA ASP A 81 -3.51 35.64 11.22
C ASP A 81 -2.98 34.34 11.86
N LEU A 82 -2.92 34.34 13.19
CA LEU A 82 -2.42 33.22 13.98
C LEU A 82 -3.37 32.01 13.95
N GLU A 83 -4.67 32.24 13.79
CA GLU A 83 -5.67 31.17 13.70
C GLU A 83 -5.43 30.34 12.44
N SER A 84 -5.38 30.99 11.28
CA SER A 84 -5.06 30.32 10.01
C SER A 84 -3.69 29.64 10.04
N CYS A 85 -2.68 30.26 10.66
CA CYS A 85 -1.36 29.61 10.81
C CYS A 85 -1.45 28.27 11.56
N ASN A 86 -2.18 28.26 12.68
CA ASN A 86 -2.35 27.07 13.50
C ASN A 86 -3.14 25.96 12.78
N GLU A 87 -4.17 26.33 12.03
CA GLU A 87 -4.94 25.38 11.22
C GLU A 87 -4.07 24.77 10.11
N ILE A 88 -3.30 25.59 9.39
CA ILE A 88 -2.39 25.12 8.34
C ILE A 88 -1.32 24.19 8.93
N ASP A 89 -0.78 24.49 10.11
CA ASP A 89 0.19 23.62 10.77
C ASP A 89 -0.41 22.27 11.20
N ARG A 90 -1.64 22.26 11.69
CA ARG A 90 -2.37 21.01 11.98
C ARG A 90 -2.56 20.20 10.71
N GLU A 91 -2.94 20.83 9.61
CA GLU A 91 -3.13 20.15 8.33
C GLU A 91 -1.80 19.58 7.79
N LEU A 92 -0.72 20.36 7.81
CA LEU A 92 0.62 19.90 7.41
C LEU A 92 1.07 18.70 8.26
N LYS A 93 0.83 18.72 9.57
CA LYS A 93 1.12 17.59 10.47
C LYS A 93 0.30 16.36 10.10
N ALA A 94 -1.00 16.51 9.86
CA ALA A 94 -1.88 15.42 9.45
C ALA A 94 -1.43 14.80 8.11
N ILE A 95 -1.06 15.63 7.14
CA ILE A 95 -0.53 15.17 5.85
C ILE A 95 0.76 14.36 6.04
N ARG A 96 1.70 14.85 6.85
CA ARG A 96 2.97 14.15 7.11
C ARG A 96 2.75 12.78 7.74
N ILE A 97 1.87 12.70 8.75
CA ILE A 97 1.49 11.43 9.38
C ILE A 97 0.91 10.49 8.32
N ARG A 98 -0.04 10.97 7.52
CA ARG A 98 -0.71 10.15 6.51
C ARG A 98 0.24 9.65 5.42
N VAL A 99 1.16 10.49 4.95
CA VAL A 99 2.20 10.08 4.01
C VAL A 99 3.09 9.00 4.61
N GLY A 100 3.49 9.13 5.89
CA GLY A 100 4.28 8.12 6.58
C GLY A 100 3.56 6.78 6.76
N GLU A 101 2.25 6.79 7.05
CA GLU A 101 1.43 5.58 7.08
C GLU A 101 1.34 4.90 5.72
N LEU A 102 1.05 5.66 4.66
CA LEU A 102 0.96 5.13 3.30
C LEU A 102 2.30 4.57 2.83
N ALA A 103 3.43 5.26 3.11
CA ALA A 103 4.76 4.77 2.77
C ALA A 103 5.08 3.43 3.44
N ARG A 104 4.74 3.25 4.73
CA ARG A 104 4.89 1.96 5.40
C ARG A 104 4.03 0.85 4.76
N LYS A 105 2.81 1.19 4.36
CA LYS A 105 1.89 0.26 3.70
C LYS A 105 2.38 -0.15 2.30
N ILE A 106 2.85 0.82 1.51
CA ILE A 106 3.50 0.61 0.20
C ILE A 106 4.68 -0.35 0.35
N ASN A 107 5.60 -0.08 1.27
CA ASN A 107 6.77 -0.94 1.51
C ASN A 107 6.37 -2.37 1.91
N SER A 108 5.32 -2.52 2.72
CA SER A 108 4.80 -3.85 3.10
C SER A 108 4.23 -4.58 1.89
N MET A 109 3.46 -3.91 1.04
CA MET A 109 2.87 -4.52 -0.16
C MET A 109 3.94 -4.91 -1.17
N GLU A 110 4.99 -4.10 -1.34
CA GLU A 110 6.12 -4.42 -2.22
C GLU A 110 6.85 -5.69 -1.77
N ARG A 111 7.02 -5.90 -0.46
CA ARG A 111 7.58 -7.15 0.07
C ARG A 111 6.69 -8.35 -0.27
N ASN A 112 5.38 -8.22 -0.08
CA ASN A 112 4.43 -9.28 -0.40
C ASN A 112 4.42 -9.59 -1.91
N ILE A 113 4.46 -8.56 -2.76
CA ILE A 113 4.55 -8.72 -4.21
C ILE A 113 5.84 -9.44 -4.59
N ASN A 114 6.98 -9.06 -4.01
CA ASN A 114 8.26 -9.72 -4.27
C ASN A 114 8.26 -11.19 -3.81
N GLU A 115 7.69 -11.49 -2.64
CA GLU A 115 7.55 -12.87 -2.15
C GLU A 115 6.70 -13.72 -3.11
N ILE A 116 5.54 -13.21 -3.51
CA ILE A 116 4.65 -13.91 -4.47
C ILE A 116 5.35 -14.07 -5.82
N SER A 117 6.02 -13.03 -6.31
CA SER A 117 6.76 -13.07 -7.58
C SER A 117 7.83 -14.17 -7.55
N ASN A 118 8.63 -14.26 -6.49
CA ASN A 118 9.66 -15.28 -6.35
C ASN A 118 9.06 -16.70 -6.36
N LEU A 119 7.93 -16.90 -5.67
CA LEU A 119 7.22 -18.19 -5.67
C LEU A 119 6.70 -18.59 -7.06
N LEU A 120 6.35 -17.61 -7.89
CA LEU A 120 5.85 -17.84 -9.25
C LEU A 120 6.97 -18.01 -10.29
N THR A 121 8.15 -17.42 -10.07
CA THR A 121 9.30 -17.49 -10.99
C THR A 121 10.27 -18.64 -10.73
N GLU A 122 10.28 -19.25 -9.54
CA GLU A 122 11.08 -20.46 -9.28
C GLU A 122 10.44 -21.75 -9.88
N GLN A 123 9.77 -21.63 -11.03
CA GLN A 123 9.21 -22.71 -11.85
C GLN A 123 10.01 -22.86 -13.14
#